data_AF-A0A7S0ACT4-F1
#
_entry.id   AF-A0A7S0ACT4-F1
#
_cell.length_a   1.000
_cell.length_b   1.000
_cell.length_c   1.000
_cell.angle_alpha   90.00
_cell.angle_beta   90.00
_cell.angle_gamma   90.00
#
_symmetry.space_group_name_H-M   'P 1'
#
loop_
_entity.id
_entity.type
_entity.pdbx_description
1 polymer ?
#
loop_
_entity_poly.entity_id
_entity_poly.type
_entity_poly.pdbx_seq_one_letter_code
_entity_poly.pdbx_strand_id
1 'polypeptide(L)'
;QSYQDYTGSAYSAASACGQVRQSYQDYTCSAEEDALAGGQMACPMDPNMELRAHTQAQWYGAPPKMFCAPKSKVPHAPRWNYAGPWCAPPGGWNHQAPFDDDVPLDDYFAYVKKGGSCKDYTGIKAGGWTYSGEGCTG
;
A
#
# COMPACT_ATOMS: atom_id res chain seq x y z
N GLN A 1 23.74 3.76 -8.16
CA GLN A 1 22.36 3.93 -7.64
C GLN A 1 21.84 5.26 -8.12
N SER A 2 20.65 5.27 -8.71
CA SER A 2 20.05 6.44 -9.34
C SER A 2 19.09 7.14 -8.38
N TYR A 3 18.81 8.42 -8.61
CA TYR A 3 17.91 9.25 -7.79
C TYR A 3 16.50 8.62 -7.61
N GLN A 4 16.05 7.81 -8.57
CA GLN A 4 14.79 7.04 -8.54
C GLN A 4 14.76 5.94 -7.46
N ASP A 5 15.92 5.52 -6.96
CA ASP A 5 16.03 4.55 -5.87
C ASP A 5 15.67 5.19 -4.51
N TYR A 6 15.68 6.54 -4.43
CA TYR A 6 15.50 7.32 -3.20
C TYR A 6 14.31 8.28 -3.22
N THR A 7 13.83 8.67 -4.40
CA THR A 7 12.58 9.42 -4.56
C THR A 7 11.51 8.46 -5.07
N GLY A 8 10.40 8.36 -4.35
CA GLY A 8 9.32 7.42 -4.62
C GLY A 8 9.00 7.30 -6.11
N SER A 9 9.28 6.13 -6.68
CA SER A 9 8.77 5.78 -8.00
C SER A 9 7.23 5.88 -8.01
N ALA A 10 6.65 6.20 -9.17
CA ALA A 10 5.19 6.43 -9.28
C ALA A 10 4.41 5.28 -8.60
N TYR A 11 3.57 5.66 -7.64
CA TYR A 11 2.74 4.77 -6.82
C TYR A 11 3.49 3.69 -6.02
N SER A 12 4.68 4.01 -5.51
CA SER A 12 5.36 3.18 -4.51
C SER A 12 4.71 3.34 -3.13
N ALA A 13 4.27 2.23 -2.53
CA ALA A 13 3.76 2.22 -1.16
C ALA A 13 4.85 2.58 -0.14
N ALA A 14 6.13 2.40 -0.49
CA ALA A 14 7.26 2.75 0.38
C ALA A 14 7.32 4.26 0.71
N SER A 15 6.70 5.11 -0.13
CA SER A 15 6.59 6.55 0.11
C SER A 15 5.85 6.87 1.42
N ALA A 16 5.05 5.94 1.95
CA ALA A 16 4.36 6.09 3.24
C ALA A 16 5.26 5.87 4.44
N CYS A 17 6.37 5.15 4.29
CA CYS A 17 7.27 4.84 5.41
C CYS A 17 8.22 6.00 5.74
N GLY A 18 8.41 6.93 4.81
CA GLY A 18 9.22 8.12 4.99
C GLY A 18 9.89 8.58 3.70
N GLN A 19 10.64 9.66 3.78
CA GLN A 19 11.34 10.25 2.64
C GLN A 19 12.81 10.49 2.99
N VAL A 20 13.71 10.38 2.01
CA VAL A 20 15.15 10.69 2.17
C VAL A 20 15.79 9.91 3.34
N ARG A 21 15.53 8.60 3.42
CA ARG A 21 16.02 7.68 4.48
C ARG A 21 15.50 7.98 5.89
N GLN A 22 14.54 8.88 6.04
CA GLN A 22 13.82 9.02 7.30
C GLN A 22 12.74 7.95 7.40
N SER A 23 12.48 7.51 8.62
CA SER A 23 11.39 6.61 8.94
C SER A 23 10.36 7.39 9.77
N TYR A 24 9.14 7.56 9.26
CA TYR A 24 8.10 8.31 9.97
C TYR A 24 7.67 7.63 11.28
N GLN A 25 7.88 6.31 11.40
CA GLN A 25 7.67 5.56 12.65
C GLN A 25 8.66 5.95 13.76
N ASP A 26 9.82 6.52 13.43
CA ASP A 26 10.84 6.89 14.42
C ASP A 26 10.60 8.32 14.96
N TYR A 27 9.58 9.01 14.44
CA TYR A 27 9.27 10.37 14.87
C TYR A 27 8.54 10.32 16.21
N THR A 28 9.13 10.98 17.20
CA THR A 28 8.56 11.17 18.53
C THR A 28 8.28 12.65 18.75
N CYS A 29 7.18 12.94 19.43
CA CYS A 29 6.89 14.30 19.90
C CYS A 29 7.83 14.68 21.04
N SER A 30 8.08 15.98 21.21
CA SER A 30 8.83 16.48 22.36
C SER A 30 8.00 16.35 23.65
N ALA A 31 8.67 16.41 24.80
CA ALA A 31 7.97 16.37 26.09
C ALA A 31 6.99 17.55 26.25
N GLU A 32 7.31 18.72 25.69
CA GLU A 32 6.41 19.88 25.68
C GLU A 32 5.17 19.63 24.81
N GLU A 33 5.35 19.03 23.63
CA GLU A 33 4.27 18.68 22.71
C GLU A 33 3.31 17.65 23.32
N ASP A 34 3.86 16.61 23.96
CA ASP A 34 3.08 15.60 24.67
C ASP A 34 2.31 16.21 25.85
N ALA A 35 2.93 17.11 26.62
CA ALA A 35 2.25 17.79 27.72
C ALA A 35 1.06 18.66 27.24
N LEU A 36 1.21 19.35 26.10
CA LEU A 36 0.13 20.12 25.48
C LEU A 36 -1.02 19.23 24.99
N ALA A 37 -0.72 18.00 24.58
CA ALA A 37 -1.71 17.02 24.13
C ALA A 37 -2.33 16.19 25.27
N GLY A 38 -2.01 16.48 26.54
CA GLY A 38 -2.56 15.75 27.69
C GLY A 38 -1.81 14.47 28.06
N GLY A 39 -0.54 14.36 27.64
CA GLY A 39 0.38 13.30 28.03
C GLY A 39 0.97 12.50 26.86
N GLN A 40 0.32 12.51 25.69
CA GLN A 40 0.82 11.84 24.49
C GLN A 40 0.15 12.44 23.24
N MET A 41 0.94 13.04 22.34
CA MET A 41 0.45 13.60 21.08
C MET A 41 0.37 12.54 19.97
N ALA A 42 1.36 11.64 19.91
CA ALA A 42 1.44 10.60 18.88
C ALA A 42 0.93 9.24 19.41
N CYS A 43 0.07 8.58 18.65
CA CYS A 43 -0.36 7.22 18.97
C CYS A 43 0.84 6.25 19.02
N PRO A 44 0.82 5.25 19.91
CA PRO A 44 1.80 4.17 19.88
C PRO A 44 1.81 3.47 18.53
N MET A 45 2.99 3.12 18.02
CA MET A 45 3.13 2.32 16.81
C MET A 45 2.61 0.91 17.06
N ASP A 46 1.63 0.47 16.26
CA ASP A 46 1.13 -0.90 16.26
C ASP A 46 1.74 -1.69 15.08
N PRO A 47 2.70 -2.61 15.34
CA PRO A 47 3.34 -3.39 14.28
C PRO A 47 2.42 -4.46 13.66
N ASN A 48 1.25 -4.70 14.26
CA ASN A 48 0.24 -5.66 13.80
C ASN A 48 -0.98 -4.98 13.17
N MET A 49 -0.90 -3.67 12.88
CA MET A 49 -2.01 -2.93 12.30
C MET A 49 -2.39 -3.46 10.92
N GLU A 50 -3.68 -3.74 10.76
CA GLU A 50 -4.27 -4.22 9.51
C GLU A 50 -5.45 -3.35 9.12
N LEU A 51 -5.29 -2.65 8.01
CA LEU A 51 -6.30 -1.72 7.50
C LEU A 51 -6.30 -1.74 5.99
N ARG A 52 -7.47 -1.53 5.40
CA ARG A 52 -7.64 -1.27 3.97
C ARG A 52 -8.66 -0.14 3.82
N ALA A 53 -8.32 0.88 3.07
CA ALA A 53 -9.22 2.00 2.80
C ALA A 53 -10.46 1.53 2.02
N HIS A 54 -11.52 2.34 2.03
CA HIS A 54 -12.75 2.06 1.29
C HIS A 54 -12.84 2.73 -0.07
N THR A 55 -12.04 3.77 -0.31
CA THR A 55 -12.13 4.61 -1.52
C THR A 55 -10.82 4.65 -2.30
N GLN A 56 -10.95 4.93 -3.59
CA GLN A 56 -9.87 5.03 -4.56
C GLN A 56 -10.39 5.79 -5.80
N ALA A 57 -9.47 6.24 -6.64
CA ALA A 57 -9.84 6.82 -7.92
C ALA A 57 -10.27 5.74 -8.93
N GLN A 58 -11.03 6.11 -9.97
CA GLN A 58 -11.59 5.16 -10.94
C GLN A 58 -11.09 5.38 -12.38
N TRP A 59 -10.06 6.22 -12.56
CA TRP A 59 -9.44 6.44 -13.87
C TRP A 59 -8.64 5.21 -14.33
N TYR A 60 -8.27 5.17 -15.61
CA TYR A 60 -7.60 3.99 -16.20
C TYR A 60 -6.21 3.75 -15.61
N GLY A 61 -6.01 2.63 -14.91
CA GLY A 61 -4.76 2.33 -14.20
C GLY A 61 -4.72 2.87 -12.77
N ALA A 62 -5.86 3.35 -12.25
CA ALA A 62 -5.93 3.90 -10.91
C ALA A 62 -5.41 2.91 -9.86
N PRO A 63 -4.57 3.38 -8.91
CA PRO A 63 -4.08 2.54 -7.83
C PRO A 63 -5.25 2.03 -6.99
N PRO A 64 -5.10 0.84 -6.40
CA PRO A 64 -6.11 0.27 -5.54
C PRO A 64 -6.18 1.01 -4.21
N LYS A 65 -7.14 0.61 -3.39
CA LYS A 65 -7.34 1.15 -2.05
C LYS A 65 -6.05 0.97 -1.24
N MET A 66 -5.62 2.05 -0.59
CA MET A 66 -4.46 2.03 0.31
C MET A 66 -4.68 1.01 1.42
N PHE A 67 -3.60 0.40 1.90
CA PHE A 67 -3.65 -0.56 3.00
C PHE A 67 -2.44 -0.43 3.92
N CYS A 68 -2.62 -0.87 5.17
CA CYS A 68 -1.57 -1.10 6.15
C CYS A 68 -1.58 -2.58 6.48
N ALA A 69 -0.39 -3.19 6.53
CA ALA A 69 -0.25 -4.60 6.85
C ALA A 69 1.06 -4.84 7.63
N PRO A 70 1.07 -5.82 8.55
CA PRO A 70 2.29 -6.21 9.23
C PRO A 70 3.30 -6.83 8.26
N LYS A 71 4.60 -6.68 8.59
CA LYS A 71 5.71 -7.28 7.81
C LYS A 71 5.61 -8.81 7.71
N SER A 72 4.94 -9.47 8.65
CA SER A 72 4.68 -10.92 8.60
C SER A 72 3.76 -11.32 7.43
N LYS A 73 2.81 -10.44 7.06
CA LYS A 73 1.85 -10.67 5.96
C LYS A 73 2.36 -10.08 4.64
N VAL A 74 2.87 -8.85 4.65
CA VAL A 74 3.44 -8.17 3.47
C VAL A 74 4.88 -7.71 3.80
N PRO A 75 5.91 -8.53 3.49
CA PRO A 75 7.29 -8.29 3.98
C PRO A 75 7.96 -7.03 3.47
N HIS A 76 7.61 -6.59 2.27
CA HIS A 76 8.15 -5.39 1.64
C HIS A 76 7.01 -4.54 1.10
N ALA A 77 7.16 -3.22 1.13
CA ALA A 77 6.17 -2.32 0.53
C ALA A 77 6.15 -2.52 -1.00
N PRO A 78 5.02 -2.91 -1.60
CA PRO A 78 4.94 -3.10 -3.04
C PRO A 78 4.82 -1.75 -3.77
N ARG A 79 4.97 -1.81 -5.08
CA ARG A 79 4.70 -0.70 -6.00
C ARG A 79 3.52 -1.06 -6.89
N TRP A 80 2.67 -0.07 -7.17
CA TRP A 80 1.62 -0.23 -8.17
C TRP A 80 2.13 0.06 -9.58
N ASN A 81 1.99 -0.92 -10.47
CA ASN A 81 2.21 -0.74 -11.90
C ASN A 81 0.91 -0.28 -12.58
N TYR A 82 0.73 1.01 -12.77
CA TYR A 82 -0.46 1.56 -13.42
C TYR A 82 -0.54 1.26 -14.93
N ALA A 83 0.60 0.94 -15.56
CA ALA A 83 0.69 0.74 -17.01
C ALA A 83 0.26 -0.68 -17.44
N GLY A 84 0.21 -1.64 -16.51
CA GLY A 84 -0.24 -2.98 -16.81
C GLY A 84 -0.10 -3.96 -15.63
N PRO A 85 -0.66 -5.16 -15.75
CA PRO A 85 -1.33 -5.71 -16.94
C PRO A 85 -2.71 -5.08 -17.19
N TRP A 86 -3.24 -5.23 -18.41
CA TRP A 86 -4.64 -4.89 -18.70
C TRP A 86 -5.58 -5.87 -18.01
N CYS A 87 -6.69 -5.36 -17.46
CA CYS A 87 -7.68 -6.14 -16.74
C CYS A 87 -8.93 -6.31 -17.59
N ALA A 88 -9.27 -7.56 -17.88
CA ALA A 88 -10.44 -7.86 -18.69
C ALA A 88 -11.74 -7.45 -17.97
N PRO A 89 -12.69 -6.79 -18.67
CA PRO A 89 -13.99 -6.45 -18.09
C PRO A 89 -14.82 -7.73 -17.86
N PRO A 90 -15.88 -7.67 -17.05
CA PRO A 90 -16.80 -8.79 -16.86
C PRO A 90 -17.29 -9.37 -18.18
N GLY A 91 -17.22 -10.70 -18.33
CA GLY A 91 -17.55 -11.41 -19.58
C GLY A 91 -16.41 -11.48 -20.60
N GLY A 92 -15.28 -10.81 -20.38
CA GLY A 92 -14.08 -10.93 -21.19
C GLY A 92 -13.31 -12.23 -20.95
N TRP A 93 -12.50 -12.64 -21.93
CA TRP A 93 -11.58 -13.76 -21.78
C TRP A 93 -10.52 -13.45 -20.70
N ASN A 94 -10.34 -14.37 -19.74
CA ASN A 94 -9.50 -14.19 -18.54
C ASN A 94 -9.95 -13.08 -17.57
N HIS A 95 -11.24 -12.72 -17.56
CA HIS A 95 -11.78 -11.87 -16.50
C HIS A 95 -11.54 -12.49 -15.11
N GLN A 96 -10.98 -11.70 -14.21
CA GLN A 96 -10.83 -12.06 -12.81
C GLN A 96 -11.86 -11.30 -11.99
N ALA A 97 -12.66 -12.02 -11.21
CA ALA A 97 -13.61 -11.39 -10.30
C ALA A 97 -12.83 -10.55 -9.27
N PRO A 98 -13.16 -9.24 -9.13
CA PRO A 98 -12.56 -8.39 -8.12
C PRO A 98 -12.97 -8.83 -6.72
N PHE A 99 -12.15 -8.48 -5.73
CA PHE A 99 -12.52 -8.60 -4.33
C PHE A 99 -13.62 -7.61 -3.98
N ASP A 100 -14.53 -8.07 -3.12
CA ASP A 100 -15.49 -7.21 -2.46
C ASP A 100 -14.80 -6.24 -1.49
N ASP A 101 -15.53 -5.22 -1.07
CA ASP A 101 -15.03 -4.17 -0.19
C ASP A 101 -14.71 -4.70 1.22
N ASP A 102 -15.37 -5.79 1.63
CA ASP A 102 -15.27 -6.46 2.93
C ASP A 102 -14.51 -7.80 2.87
N VAL A 103 -13.73 -8.05 1.80
CA VAL A 103 -12.84 -9.21 1.72
C VAL A 103 -12.00 -9.35 3.01
N PRO A 104 -11.86 -10.57 3.56
CA PRO A 104 -10.96 -10.80 4.68
C PRO A 104 -9.55 -10.28 4.37
N LEU A 105 -8.99 -9.50 5.29
CA LEU A 105 -7.69 -8.85 5.08
C LEU A 105 -6.56 -9.88 4.86
N ASP A 106 -6.66 -11.05 5.48
CA ASP A 106 -5.73 -12.16 5.25
C ASP A 106 -5.67 -12.58 3.78
N ASP A 107 -6.83 -12.75 3.15
CA ASP A 107 -6.92 -13.15 1.74
C ASP A 107 -6.39 -12.03 0.82
N TYR A 108 -6.73 -10.78 1.14
CA TYR A 108 -6.25 -9.63 0.39
C TYR A 108 -4.72 -9.49 0.49
N PHE A 109 -4.15 -9.58 1.69
CA PHE A 109 -2.70 -9.47 1.88
C PHE A 109 -1.96 -10.67 1.28
N ALA A 110 -2.52 -11.89 1.33
CA ALA A 110 -1.96 -13.04 0.64
C ALA A 110 -1.94 -12.85 -0.90
N TYR A 111 -2.94 -12.18 -1.46
CA TYR A 111 -2.97 -11.77 -2.87
C TYR A 111 -1.93 -10.70 -3.19
N VAL A 112 -1.86 -9.63 -2.39
CA VAL A 112 -0.89 -8.54 -2.60
C VAL A 112 0.54 -9.09 -2.52
N LYS A 113 0.84 -9.90 -1.49
CA LYS A 113 2.14 -10.57 -1.27
C LYS A 113 2.67 -11.30 -2.51
N LYS A 114 1.78 -11.82 -3.34
CA LYS A 114 2.12 -12.58 -4.56
C LYS A 114 2.25 -11.72 -5.82
N GLY A 115 2.19 -10.40 -5.70
CA GLY A 115 2.20 -9.49 -6.85
C GLY A 115 0.86 -9.48 -7.58
N GLY A 116 -0.25 -9.54 -6.83
CA GLY A 116 -1.60 -9.62 -7.38
C GLY A 116 -1.91 -8.54 -8.42
N SER A 117 -2.76 -8.87 -9.39
CA SER A 117 -3.27 -7.94 -10.41
C SER A 117 -4.75 -8.16 -10.70
N CYS A 118 -5.42 -7.10 -11.16
CA CYS A 118 -6.79 -7.13 -11.69
C CYS A 118 -7.92 -7.57 -10.76
N LYS A 119 -7.66 -7.86 -9.48
CA LYS A 119 -8.69 -8.21 -8.50
C LYS A 119 -8.90 -7.15 -7.42
N ASP A 120 -8.11 -6.09 -7.40
CA ASP A 120 -8.06 -5.19 -6.25
C ASP A 120 -9.33 -4.39 -5.99
N TYR A 121 -10.16 -4.10 -7.00
CA TYR A 121 -11.43 -3.41 -6.82
C TYR A 121 -12.32 -3.55 -8.05
N THR A 122 -13.64 -3.40 -7.85
CA THR A 122 -14.62 -3.41 -8.94
C THR A 122 -14.41 -2.27 -9.92
N GLY A 123 -14.35 -2.61 -11.22
CA GLY A 123 -14.15 -1.64 -12.29
C GLY A 123 -12.68 -1.34 -12.62
N ILE A 124 -11.74 -2.07 -12.00
CA ILE A 124 -10.32 -2.00 -12.37
C ILE A 124 -10.10 -2.30 -13.85
N LYS A 125 -9.32 -1.46 -14.53
CA LYS A 125 -9.05 -1.56 -15.98
C LYS A 125 -7.63 -1.98 -16.31
N ALA A 126 -6.68 -1.67 -15.43
CA ALA A 126 -5.30 -2.05 -15.56
C ALA A 126 -4.61 -1.94 -14.21
N GLY A 127 -3.57 -2.75 -14.05
CA GLY A 127 -2.54 -2.61 -13.05
C GLY A 127 -2.36 -3.82 -12.16
N GLY A 128 -1.24 -3.80 -11.44
CA GLY A 128 -0.85 -4.88 -10.54
C GLY A 128 0.30 -4.48 -9.64
N TRP A 129 0.48 -5.27 -8.59
CA TRP A 129 1.55 -5.09 -7.62
C TRP A 129 2.87 -5.66 -8.12
N THR A 130 3.93 -4.88 -7.97
CA THR A 130 5.30 -5.32 -8.21
C THR A 130 6.16 -5.11 -6.97
N TYR A 131 7.13 -5.99 -6.77
CA TYR A 131 8.11 -5.87 -5.70
C TYR A 131 9.44 -5.49 -6.35
N SER A 132 9.71 -4.20 -6.43
CA SER A 132 10.96 -3.65 -6.96
C SER A 132 11.54 -2.67 -5.95
N GLY A 133 12.81 -2.87 -5.58
CA GLY A 133 13.50 -2.10 -4.53
C GLY A 133 13.45 -2.76 -3.15
N GLU A 134 14.18 -2.20 -2.18
CA GLU A 134 14.26 -2.76 -0.82
C GLU A 134 12.97 -2.50 0.02
N GLY A 135 12.10 -1.60 -0.44
CA GLY A 135 10.90 -1.20 0.29
C GLY A 135 11.23 -0.34 1.52
N CYS A 136 10.38 -0.42 2.55
CA CYS A 136 10.63 0.24 3.84
C CYS A 136 11.68 -0.55 4.63
N THR A 137 12.86 0.03 4.81
CA THR A 137 14.02 -0.65 5.43
C THR A 137 14.20 -0.36 6.93
N GLY A 138 13.31 0.43 7.54
CA GLY A 138 13.22 0.63 9.00
C GLY A 138 12.32 -0.40 9.65
#